data_AF-A0A7C7GMV6-F1
#
_entry.id   AF-A0A7C7GMV6-F1
#
_cell.length_a   1.000
_cell.length_b   1.000
_cell.length_c   1.000
_cell.angle_alpha   90.00
_cell.angle_beta   90.00
_cell.angle_gamma   90.00
#
_symmetry.space_group_name_H-M   'P 1'
#
loop_
_entity.id
_entity.type
_entity.pdbx_description
1 polymer ?
#
loop_
_entity_poly.entity_id
_entity_poly.type
_entity_poly.pdbx_seq_one_letter_code
_entity_poly.pdbx_strand_id
1 'polypeptide(L)' 'MIIVLGGGIDRNGTLPIWVHSRLEKAIQLFSKKESCVLLSGKGKDGYQVTEAGAMAQYLLGRNIPADKILLECLSEDTIH' A
#
# COMPACT_ATOMS: atom_id res chain seq x y z
N MET A 1 7.79 3.67 -12.22
CA MET A 1 7.03 2.76 -11.33
C MET A 1 7.63 2.80 -9.93
N ILE A 2 6.81 3.02 -8.90
CA ILE A 2 7.18 3.00 -7.48
C ILE A 2 6.53 1.76 -6.86
N ILE A 3 7.30 0.88 -6.24
CA ILE A 3 6.76 -0.29 -5.54
C ILE A 3 6.80 0.03 -4.05
N VAL A 4 5.66 -0.05 -3.38
CA VAL A 4 5.56 0.08 -1.93
C VAL A 4 5.19 -1.27 -1.36
N LEU A 5 6.17 -1.90 -0.73
CA LEU A 5 5.97 -3.15 -0.03
C LEU A 5 5.26 -2.88 1.30
N GLY A 6 4.27 -3.72 1.58
CA GLY A 6 3.71 -3.85 2.90
C GLY A 6 4.75 -4.21 3.96
N GLY A 7 4.39 -4.00 5.20
CA GLY A 7 5.14 -4.34 6.40
C GLY A 7 4.23 -4.81 7.54
N GLY A 8 2.99 -5.21 7.23
CA GLY A 8 2.00 -5.70 8.18
C GLY A 8 0.84 -4.73 8.41
N ILE A 9 -0.27 -5.26 8.90
CA ILE A 9 -1.46 -4.53 9.33
C ILE A 9 -1.93 -5.10 10.68
N ASP A 10 -2.46 -4.25 11.55
CA ASP A 10 -3.06 -4.71 12.81
C ASP A 10 -4.52 -5.16 12.62
N ARG A 11 -5.12 -5.80 13.63
CA ARG A 11 -6.51 -6.32 13.56
C ARG A 11 -7.55 -5.23 13.36
N ASN A 12 -7.21 -3.97 13.66
CA ASN A 12 -8.09 -2.81 13.53
C ASN A 12 -7.93 -2.15 12.15
N GLY A 13 -7.07 -2.67 11.28
CA GLY A 13 -6.80 -2.08 9.96
C GLY A 13 -5.77 -0.95 9.98
N THR A 14 -5.04 -0.76 11.09
CA THR A 14 -4.01 0.28 11.22
C THR A 14 -2.69 -0.18 10.61
N LEU A 15 -2.11 0.68 9.80
CA LEU A 15 -0.77 0.48 9.25
C LEU A 15 0.30 0.87 10.29
N PRO A 16 1.39 0.12 10.40
CA PRO A 16 2.48 0.48 11.29
C PRO A 16 3.28 1.68 10.75
N ILE A 17 4.01 2.35 11.64
CA ILE A 17 4.72 3.61 11.36
C ILE A 17 5.72 3.51 10.18
N TRP A 18 6.35 2.34 10.00
CA TRP A 18 7.28 2.11 8.89
C TRP A 18 6.58 2.02 7.53
N VAL A 19 5.35 1.49 7.46
CA VAL A 19 4.56 1.50 6.23
C VAL A 19 4.15 2.93 5.89
N HIS A 20 3.71 3.72 6.87
CA HIS A 20 3.44 5.15 6.67
C HIS A 20 4.67 5.90 6.13
N SER A 21 5.85 5.62 6.67
CA SER A 21 7.10 6.25 6.20
C SER A 21 7.43 5.90 4.74
N ARG A 22 7.15 4.67 4.30
CA ARG A 22 7.29 4.25 2.89
C ARG A 22 6.27 4.95 1.99
N LEU A 23 5.02 5.09 2.44
CA LEU A 23 3.97 5.78 1.70
C LEU A 23 4.29 7.27 1.53
N GLU A 24 4.75 7.93 2.60
CA GLU A 24 5.18 9.33 2.55
C GLU A 24 6.38 9.50 1.60
N LYS A 25 7.33 8.56 1.59
CA LYS A 25 8.42 8.58 0.62
C LYS A 25 7.93 8.37 -0.82
N ALA A 26 6.96 7.48 -1.02
CA ALA A 26 6.34 7.25 -2.32
C ALA A 26 5.61 8.50 -2.83
N ILE A 27 4.92 9.23 -1.95
CA ILE A 27 4.28 10.52 -2.27
C ILE A 27 5.32 11.55 -2.68
N GLN A 28 6.44 11.67 -1.95
CA GLN A 28 7.53 12.60 -2.31
C GLN A 28 8.15 12.28 -3.69
N LEU A 29 8.27 11.00 -4.01
CA LEU A 29 8.82 10.52 -5.28
C LEU A 29 7.78 10.46 -6.41
N PHE A 30 6.50 10.67 -6.09
CA PHE A 30 5.42 10.56 -7.05
C PHE A 30 5.49 11.71 -8.07
N SER A 31 5.71 11.34 -9.32
CA SER A 31 5.60 12.24 -10.47
C SER A 31 4.41 11.80 -11.32
N LYS A 32 3.50 12.74 -11.62
CA LYS A 32 2.25 12.49 -12.36
C LYS A 32 2.44 11.80 -13.71
N LYS A 33 3.64 11.84 -14.29
CA LYS A 33 3.92 11.32 -15.63
C LYS A 33 4.24 9.81 -15.68
N GLU A 34 4.90 9.21 -14.68
CA GLU A 34 5.43 7.83 -14.80
C GLU A 34 5.40 6.98 -13.51
N SER A 35 4.82 7.50 -12.43
CA SER A 35 4.76 6.79 -11.16
C SER A 35 3.43 6.07 -11.01
N CYS A 36 3.48 4.74 -11.07
CA CYS A 36 2.42 3.87 -10.56
C CYS A 36 2.85 3.33 -9.20
N VAL A 37 1.97 3.32 -8.20
CA VAL A 37 2.26 2.75 -6.87
C VAL A 37 1.70 1.34 -6.81
N LEU A 38 2.58 0.33 -6.80
CA LEU A 38 2.19 -1.06 -6.57
C LEU A 38 2.18 -1.32 -5.06
N LEU A 39 1.03 -1.72 -4.54
CA LEU A 39 0.79 -2.03 -3.13
C LEU A 39 0.68 -3.54 -2.96
N SER A 40 1.70 -4.17 -2.37
CA SER A 40 1.68 -5.61 -2.07
C SER A 40 1.63 -5.81 -0.57
N GLY A 41 0.61 -6.53 -0.09
CA GLY A 41 0.45 -6.79 1.33
C GLY A 41 -0.58 -7.88 1.61
N LYS A 42 -0.25 -8.78 2.55
CA LYS A 42 -1.07 -9.94 2.89
C LYS A 42 -2.34 -9.49 3.62
N GLY A 43 -3.50 -9.94 3.14
CA GLY A 43 -4.68 -10.03 3.99
C GLY A 43 -4.45 -11.15 5.01
N LYS A 44 -4.50 -10.86 6.31
CA LYS A 44 -4.57 -11.94 7.31
C LYS A 44 -6.02 -12.42 7.40
N ASP A 45 -6.23 -13.73 7.40
CA ASP A 45 -7.56 -14.31 7.59
C ASP A 45 -8.23 -13.75 8.85
N GLY A 46 -9.47 -13.26 8.68
CA GLY A 46 -10.25 -12.62 9.75
C GLY A 46 -10.07 -11.11 9.91
N TYR A 47 -9.25 -10.45 9.07
CA TYR A 47 -9.10 -9.00 9.07
C TYR A 47 -10.13 -8.38 8.10
N GLN A 48 -10.81 -7.31 8.52
CA GLN A 48 -11.81 -6.63 7.68
C GLN A 48 -11.18 -5.88 6.49
N VAL A 49 -9.89 -5.56 6.56
CA VAL A 49 -9.19 -4.70 5.59
C VAL A 49 -7.86 -5.35 5.22
N THR A 50 -7.56 -5.42 3.93
CA THR A 50 -6.25 -5.84 3.44
C THR A 50 -5.24 -4.71 3.59
N GLU A 51 -3.98 -5.06 3.80
CA GLU A 51 -2.92 -4.06 3.92
C GLU A 51 -2.82 -3.17 2.68
N ALA A 52 -2.91 -3.78 1.48
CA ALA A 52 -2.97 -3.04 0.22
C ALA A 52 -4.15 -2.06 0.17
N GLY A 53 -5.33 -2.47 0.65
CA GLY A 53 -6.50 -1.60 0.75
C GLY A 53 -6.30 -0.40 1.67
N ALA A 54 -5.74 -0.62 2.86
CA ALA A 54 -5.44 0.46 3.81
C ALA A 54 -4.40 1.44 3.25
N MET A 55 -3.37 0.93 2.56
CA MET A 55 -2.37 1.76 1.89
C MET A 55 -2.97 2.58 0.75
N ALA A 56 -3.89 2.01 -0.04
CA ALA A 56 -4.57 2.74 -1.11
C ALA A 56 -5.43 3.88 -0.56
N GLN A 57 -6.21 3.63 0.50
CA GLN A 57 -7.01 4.67 1.16
C GLN A 57 -6.14 5.83 1.67
N TYR A 58 -4.97 5.50 2.23
CA TYR A 58 -4.02 6.51 2.66
C TYR A 58 -3.53 7.40 1.51
N LEU A 59 -3.16 6.80 0.37
CA LEU A 59 -2.66 7.54 -0.81
C LEU A 59 -3.76 8.39 -1.46
N LEU A 60 -5.00 7.87 -1.53
CA LEU A 60 -6.17 8.61 -2.01
C LEU A 60 -6.41 9.86 -1.17
N GLY A 61 -6.33 9.73 0.17
CA GLY A 61 -6.44 10.87 1.09
C GLY A 61 -5.32 11.91 0.96
N ARG A 62 -4.23 11.57 0.26
CA ARG A 62 -3.08 12.45 -0.03
C ARG A 62 -3.06 12.98 -1.46
N ASN A 63 -4.19 12.91 -2.18
CA ASN A 63 -4.36 13.38 -3.56
C ASN A 63 -3.55 12.58 -4.61
N ILE A 64 -3.17 11.34 -4.32
CA ILE A 64 -2.68 10.45 -5.36
C ILE A 64 -3.87 9.94 -6.18
N PRO A 65 -3.88 10.11 -7.51
CA PRO A 65 -4.98 9.67 -8.35
C PRO A 65 -5.20 8.15 -8.30
N ALA A 66 -6.45 7.71 -8.27
CA ALA A 66 -6.81 6.29 -8.19
C ALA A 66 -6.30 5.48 -9.40
N ASP A 67 -6.24 6.09 -10.59
CA ASP A 67 -5.71 5.49 -11.83
C ASP A 67 -4.17 5.28 -11.80
N LYS A 68 -3.50 5.77 -10.74
CA LYS A 68 -2.06 5.61 -10.52
C LYS A 68 -1.74 4.66 -9.36
N ILE A 69 -2.75 4.07 -8.74
CA ILE A 69 -2.62 3.10 -7.64
C ILE A 69 -2.97 1.72 -8.18
N LEU A 70 -2.02 0.79 -8.14
CA LEU A 70 -2.25 -0.62 -8.46
C LEU A 70 -2.20 -1.43 -7.16
N LEU A 71 -3.28 -2.16 -6.93
CA LEU A 71 -3.44 -3.06 -5.79
C LEU A 71 -3.04 -4.47 -6.20
N GLU A 72 -2.07 -5.04 -5.49
CA GLU A 72 -1.68 -6.43 -5.62
C GLU A 72 -2.15 -7.15 -4.35
N CYS A 73 -3.24 -7.90 -4.49
CA CYS A 73 -3.94 -8.57 -3.39
C CYS A 73 -3.73 -10.09 -3.37
N LEU A 74 -2.82 -10.63 -4.20
CA LEU A 74 -2.59 -12.06 -4.40
C LEU A 74 -1.27 -12.58 -3.81
N SER A 75 -0.40 -11.73 -3.26
CA SER A 75 0.83 -12.18 -2.61
C SER A 75 0.54 -12.95 -1.31
N GLU A 76 0.61 -14.28 -1.39
CA GLU A 76 0.41 -15.17 -0.25
C GLU A 76 1.67 -15.37 0.62
N ASP A 77 2.90 -15.24 0.10
CA ASP A 77 4.15 -15.20 0.88
C ASP A 77 5.34 -14.78 -0.02
N THR A 78 6.42 -14.23 0.55
CA THR A 78 7.56 -13.70 -0.25
C THR A 78 8.57 -14.77 -0.68
N ILE A 79 8.50 -16.02 -0.21
CA ILE A 79 9.30 -17.16 -0.71
C ILE A 79 8.75 -18.45 -0.12
N HIS A 80 8.47 -19.46 -0.96
CA HIS A 80 8.24 -20.86 -0.56
C HIS A 80 9.30 -21.75 -1.20
#